data_AF-A0A957LPA4-F1
#
_entry.id   AF-A0A957LPA4-F1
#
_cell.length_a   1.000
_cell.length_b   1.000
_cell.length_c   1.000
_cell.angle_alpha   90.00
_cell.angle_beta   90.00
_cell.angle_gamma   90.00
#
_symmetry.space_group_name_H-M   'P 1'
#
loop_
_entity.id
_entity.type
_entity.pdbx_description
1 polymer ?
#
loop_
_entity_poly.entity_id
_entity_poly.type
_entity_poly.pdbx_seq_one_letter_code
_entity_poly.pdbx_strand_id
1 'polypeptide(L)'
;MEPTQSLNALRPAWVALLITVMLFMVGAWAAAYFRQWPLPATSQEKLTLIANDRIGWTAQAIIFPVCFLAVAIIFGWIAVRLPDGLPRGLAVAATVAGMAALLLWLPITVNRLYLGAQAAALLAGHDPNAPLPVLVNADTFWPYTAVALAGIALMGAALALAGTLPVLGWVVAGLCVAGALAAAFVLHDWPPFMSYLILLILAGGLMRGG
;
A
#
# COMPACT_ATOMS: atom_id res chain seq x y z
N MET A 1 17.14 -29.92 9.22
CA MET A 1 17.68 -28.70 8.59
C MET A 1 17.95 -27.70 9.69
N GLU A 2 19.16 -27.16 9.79
CA GLU A 2 19.43 -26.13 10.79
C GLU A 2 18.57 -24.89 10.51
N PRO A 3 17.90 -24.30 11.52
CA PRO A 3 16.98 -23.17 11.33
C PRO A 3 17.61 -21.97 10.63
N THR A 4 18.90 -21.74 10.86
CA THR A 4 19.70 -20.59 10.40
C THR A 4 20.04 -20.62 8.90
N GLN A 5 20.19 -21.79 8.28
CA GLN A 5 20.47 -21.87 6.83
C GLN A 5 19.24 -21.53 5.98
N SER A 6 18.01 -21.67 6.51
CA SER A 6 16.77 -21.41 5.76
C SER A 6 16.43 -19.92 5.60
N LEU A 7 16.91 -19.07 6.51
CA LEU A 7 16.57 -17.64 6.56
C LEU A 7 17.39 -16.81 5.55
N ASN A 8 18.65 -17.17 5.31
CA ASN A 8 19.50 -16.53 4.31
C ASN A 8 18.90 -16.58 2.90
N ALA A 9 18.16 -17.64 2.58
CA ALA A 9 17.51 -17.79 1.28
C ALA A 9 16.39 -16.77 1.04
N LEU A 10 15.89 -16.09 2.08
CA LEU A 10 14.83 -15.08 1.99
C LEU A 10 15.34 -13.63 1.98
N ARG A 11 16.62 -13.42 2.32
CA ARG A 11 17.25 -12.08 2.43
C ARG A 11 17.05 -11.18 1.19
N PRO A 12 17.14 -11.68 -0.07
CA PRO A 12 16.84 -10.86 -1.24
C PRO A 12 15.41 -10.30 -1.26
N ALA A 13 14.40 -11.07 -0.85
CA ALA A 13 13.03 -10.56 -0.74
C ALA A 13 12.90 -9.50 0.34
N TRP A 14 13.67 -9.59 1.42
CA TRP A 14 13.60 -8.62 2.51
C TRP A 14 14.13 -7.26 2.07
N VAL A 15 15.28 -7.27 1.38
CA VAL A 15 15.85 -6.06 0.78
C VAL A 15 14.90 -5.49 -0.28
N ALA A 16 14.35 -6.33 -1.16
CA ALA A 16 13.38 -5.90 -2.16
C ALA A 16 12.12 -5.29 -1.53
N LEU A 17 11.60 -5.90 -0.44
CA LEU A 17 10.43 -5.39 0.28
C LEU A 17 10.73 -4.05 0.92
N LEU A 18 11.89 -3.89 1.58
CA LEU A 18 12.31 -2.64 2.18
C LEU A 18 12.41 -1.52 1.13
N ILE A 19 13.07 -1.78 0.00
CA ILE A 19 13.17 -0.83 -1.11
C ILE A 19 11.77 -0.47 -1.62
N THR A 20 10.89 -1.45 -1.81
CA THR A 20 9.52 -1.23 -2.29
C THR A 20 8.73 -0.34 -1.32
N VAL A 21 8.86 -0.55 -0.01
CA VAL A 21 8.22 0.28 1.01
C VAL A 21 8.79 1.70 1.03
N MET A 22 10.11 1.86 0.89
CA MET A 22 10.72 3.18 0.76
C MET A 22 10.19 3.92 -0.47
N LEU A 23 10.01 3.23 -1.60
CA LEU A 23 9.39 3.82 -2.80
C LEU A 23 7.93 4.21 -2.57
N PHE A 24 7.15 3.40 -1.86
CA PHE A 24 5.79 3.79 -1.43
C PHE A 24 5.80 5.07 -0.60
N MET A 25 6.72 5.21 0.36
CA MET A 25 6.85 6.41 1.19
C MET A 25 7.25 7.64 0.37
N VAL A 26 8.19 7.49 -0.57
CA VAL A 26 8.57 8.57 -1.50
C VAL A 26 7.38 8.96 -2.38
N GLY A 27 6.65 7.99 -2.94
CA GLY A 27 5.45 8.24 -3.74
C GLY A 27 4.38 8.96 -2.93
N ALA A 28 4.15 8.55 -1.67
CA ALA A 28 3.20 9.16 -0.76
C ALA A 28 3.46 10.67 -0.58
N TRP A 29 4.73 11.09 -0.51
CA TRP A 29 5.15 12.49 -0.40
C TRP A 29 5.55 13.17 -1.71
N ALA A 30 5.35 12.50 -2.85
CA ALA A 30 5.70 13.06 -4.14
C ALA A 30 4.80 14.26 -4.50
N ALA A 31 3.50 14.17 -4.24
CA ALA A 31 2.54 15.22 -4.57
C ALA A 31 2.34 16.22 -3.43
N ALA A 32 2.36 17.51 -3.76
CA ALA A 32 2.12 18.62 -2.83
C ALA A 32 0.82 18.48 -2.04
N TYR A 33 -0.22 17.91 -2.67
CA TYR A 33 -1.50 17.57 -2.04
C TYR A 33 -1.33 16.83 -0.71
N PHE A 34 -0.44 15.85 -0.64
CA PHE A 34 -0.25 15.02 0.54
C PHE A 34 0.71 15.65 1.55
N ARG A 35 1.56 16.59 1.13
CA ARG A 35 2.51 17.28 2.01
C ARG A 35 1.87 18.39 2.85
N GLN A 36 0.63 18.80 2.57
CA GLN A 36 -0.05 19.86 3.31
C GLN A 36 -0.76 19.34 4.55
N TRP A 37 -0.63 20.09 5.64
CA TRP A 37 -1.38 19.91 6.88
C TRP A 37 -1.94 21.27 7.36
N PRO A 38 -3.26 21.39 7.62
CA PRO A 38 -4.30 20.37 7.45
C PRO A 38 -4.49 19.96 5.98
N LEU A 39 -5.09 18.79 5.76
CA LEU A 39 -5.44 18.35 4.41
C LEU A 39 -6.38 19.38 3.74
N PRO A 40 -6.25 19.62 2.43
CA PRO A 40 -7.09 20.58 1.70
C PRO A 40 -8.57 20.23 1.86
N ALA A 41 -9.35 21.20 2.34
CA ALA A 41 -10.74 21.00 2.74
C ALA A 41 -11.69 21.24 1.56
N THR A 42 -11.36 22.20 0.69
CA THR A 42 -12.22 22.59 -0.42
C THR A 42 -11.79 21.95 -1.73
N SER A 43 -12.74 21.74 -2.64
CA SER A 43 -12.46 21.28 -4.00
C SER A 43 -11.43 22.15 -4.73
N GLN A 44 -11.55 23.47 -4.57
CA GLN A 44 -10.67 24.44 -5.18
C GLN A 44 -9.22 24.33 -4.68
N GLU A 45 -9.01 24.16 -3.37
CA GLU A 45 -7.68 23.93 -2.80
C GLU A 45 -7.06 22.65 -3.36
N LYS A 46 -7.83 21.55 -3.40
CA LYS A 46 -7.38 20.26 -3.94
C LYS A 46 -6.92 20.41 -5.39
N LEU A 47 -7.74 21.02 -6.25
CA LEU A 47 -7.40 21.25 -7.66
C LEU A 47 -6.18 22.16 -7.83
N THR A 48 -6.07 23.21 -7.02
CA THR A 48 -4.94 24.14 -7.07
C THR A 48 -3.62 23.43 -6.80
N LEU A 49 -3.59 22.57 -5.77
CA LEU A 49 -2.40 21.80 -5.42
C LEU A 49 -2.02 20.78 -6.51
N ILE A 50 -3.01 20.13 -7.11
CA ILE A 50 -2.78 19.18 -8.20
C ILE A 50 -2.27 19.91 -9.46
N ALA A 51 -2.86 21.06 -9.79
CA ALA A 51 -2.48 21.86 -10.95
C ALA A 51 -1.05 22.41 -10.81
N ASN A 52 -0.68 22.86 -9.60
CA ASN A 52 0.63 23.42 -9.31
C ASN A 52 1.73 22.34 -9.18
N ASP A 53 1.37 21.07 -8.92
CA ASP A 53 2.31 19.95 -8.79
C ASP A 53 1.89 18.73 -9.62
N ARG A 54 1.71 18.95 -10.93
CA ARG A 54 1.32 17.89 -11.86
C ARG A 54 2.33 16.73 -11.89
N ILE A 55 3.62 17.04 -11.77
CA ILE A 55 4.69 16.03 -11.79
C ILE A 55 4.59 15.14 -10.55
N GLY A 56 4.52 15.72 -9.35
CA GLY A 56 4.38 14.97 -8.11
C GLY A 56 3.11 14.13 -8.07
N TRP A 57 2.00 14.69 -8.56
CA TRP A 57 0.72 13.97 -8.68
C TRP A 57 0.79 12.77 -9.63
N THR A 58 1.39 12.96 -10.81
CA THR A 58 1.57 11.90 -11.80
C THR A 58 2.52 10.82 -11.29
N ALA A 59 3.62 11.22 -10.65
CA ALA A 59 4.58 10.30 -10.05
C ALA A 59 3.90 9.41 -9.01
N GLN A 60 3.09 9.98 -8.12
CA GLN A 60 2.34 9.19 -7.14
C GLN A 60 1.39 8.18 -7.82
N ALA A 61 0.64 8.61 -8.84
CA ALA A 61 -0.30 7.75 -9.55
C ALA A 61 0.37 6.52 -10.19
N ILE A 62 1.65 6.64 -10.58
CA ILE A 62 2.44 5.57 -11.20
C ILE A 62 3.17 4.72 -10.15
N ILE A 63 3.78 5.34 -9.14
CA ILE A 63 4.60 4.64 -8.13
C ILE A 63 3.77 3.60 -7.38
N PHE A 64 2.52 3.94 -7.01
CA PHE A 64 1.69 3.06 -6.19
C PHE A 64 1.36 1.72 -6.85
N PRO A 65 0.80 1.66 -8.08
CA PRO A 65 0.56 0.37 -8.74
C PRO A 65 1.86 -0.41 -9.01
N VAL A 66 2.96 0.27 -9.33
CA VAL A 66 4.27 -0.40 -9.48
C VAL A 66 4.70 -1.08 -8.18
N CYS A 67 4.55 -0.39 -7.05
CA CYS A 67 4.91 -0.93 -5.75
C CYS A 67 3.94 -2.03 -5.29
N PHE A 68 2.64 -1.95 -5.58
CA PHE A 68 1.70 -3.05 -5.32
C PHE A 68 2.05 -4.31 -6.11
N LEU A 69 2.42 -4.16 -7.38
CA LEU A 69 2.90 -5.26 -8.20
C LEU A 69 4.18 -5.88 -7.61
N ALA A 70 5.13 -5.04 -7.20
CA ALA A 70 6.36 -5.50 -6.57
C ALA A 70 6.07 -6.28 -5.27
N VAL A 71 5.20 -5.78 -4.39
CA VAL A 71 4.79 -6.49 -3.16
C VAL A 71 4.19 -7.85 -3.49
N ALA A 72 3.29 -7.94 -4.47
CA ALA A 72 2.69 -9.22 -4.86
C ALA A 72 3.75 -10.22 -5.38
N ILE A 73 4.69 -9.76 -6.23
CA ILE A 73 5.79 -10.61 -6.73
C ILE A 73 6.67 -11.09 -5.57
N ILE A 74 7.03 -10.19 -4.65
CA ILE A 74 7.85 -10.52 -3.48
C ILE A 74 7.14 -11.53 -2.59
N PHE A 75 5.84 -11.35 -2.36
CA PHE A 75 5.03 -12.28 -1.56
C PHE A 75 4.97 -13.66 -2.22
N GLY A 76 4.79 -13.73 -3.54
CA GLY A 76 4.81 -15.00 -4.28
C GLY A 76 6.17 -15.69 -4.18
N TRP A 77 7.25 -14.92 -4.25
CA TRP A 77 8.60 -15.42 -4.10
C TRP A 77 8.91 -15.94 -2.68
N ILE A 78 8.35 -15.31 -1.65
CA ILE A 78 8.40 -15.80 -0.26
C ILE A 78 7.60 -17.10 -0.15
N ALA A 79 6.38 -17.14 -0.71
CA ALA A 79 5.49 -18.29 -0.60
C ALA A 79 6.13 -19.59 -1.09
N VAL A 80 6.83 -19.56 -2.23
CA VAL A 80 7.51 -20.76 -2.78
C VAL A 80 8.66 -21.28 -1.92
N ARG A 81 9.14 -20.49 -0.94
CA ARG A 81 10.23 -20.84 -0.03
C ARG A 81 9.76 -21.23 1.38
N LEU A 82 8.48 -21.00 1.70
CA LEU A 82 7.90 -21.44 2.95
C LEU A 82 7.62 -22.95 2.94
N PRO A 83 7.60 -23.61 4.11
CA PRO A 83 7.26 -25.04 4.22
C PRO A 83 5.86 -25.33 3.66
N ASP A 84 5.69 -26.55 3.13
CA ASP A 84 4.40 -27.05 2.64
C ASP A 84 3.33 -26.98 3.75
N GLY A 85 2.05 -26.87 3.34
CA GLY A 85 0.91 -26.81 4.25
C GLY A 85 0.41 -25.38 4.49
N LEU A 86 -0.09 -25.14 5.71
CA LEU A 86 -0.79 -23.90 6.06
C LEU A 86 0.06 -22.62 5.85
N PRO A 87 1.34 -22.55 6.25
CA PRO A 87 2.15 -21.34 6.06
C PRO A 87 2.28 -20.94 4.58
N ARG A 88 2.56 -21.89 3.70
CA ARG A 88 2.60 -21.62 2.25
C ARG A 88 1.23 -21.22 1.72
N GLY A 89 0.15 -21.91 2.12
CA GLY A 89 -1.21 -21.56 1.69
C GLY A 89 -1.59 -20.11 2.01
N LEU A 90 -1.24 -19.64 3.21
CA LEU A 90 -1.47 -18.26 3.63
C LEU A 90 -0.62 -17.26 2.82
N ALA A 91 0.65 -17.58 2.54
CA ALA A 91 1.51 -16.72 1.73
C ALA A 91 1.06 -16.64 0.26
N VAL A 92 0.53 -17.74 -0.30
CA VAL A 92 -0.11 -17.72 -1.63
C VAL A 92 -1.37 -16.86 -1.61
N ALA A 93 -2.23 -17.02 -0.59
CA ALA A 93 -3.41 -16.17 -0.44
C ALA A 93 -3.04 -14.68 -0.30
N ALA A 94 -1.97 -14.37 0.44
CA ALA A 94 -1.41 -13.02 0.56
C ALA A 94 -0.95 -12.46 -0.81
N THR A 95 -0.34 -13.30 -1.64
CA THR A 95 0.08 -12.95 -3.01
C THR A 95 -1.12 -12.61 -3.88
N VAL A 96 -2.16 -13.45 -3.85
CA VAL A 96 -3.41 -13.22 -4.59
C VAL A 96 -4.10 -11.95 -4.12
N ALA A 97 -4.15 -11.72 -2.81
CA ALA A 97 -4.67 -10.48 -2.23
C ALA A 97 -3.87 -9.26 -2.70
N GLY A 98 -2.53 -9.35 -2.75
CA GLY A 98 -1.68 -8.29 -3.30
C GLY A 98 -2.00 -7.96 -4.76
N MET A 99 -2.23 -8.98 -5.60
CA MET A 99 -2.67 -8.79 -6.99
C MET A 99 -4.08 -8.18 -7.07
N ALA A 100 -5.01 -8.61 -6.22
CA ALA A 100 -6.34 -8.01 -6.17
C ALA A 100 -6.29 -6.54 -5.72
N ALA A 101 -5.45 -6.20 -4.76
CA ALA A 101 -5.21 -4.82 -4.33
C ALA A 101 -4.66 -3.96 -5.48
N LEU A 102 -3.71 -4.48 -6.26
CA LEU A 102 -3.23 -3.83 -7.48
C LEU A 102 -4.38 -3.54 -8.46
N LEU A 103 -5.19 -4.55 -8.78
CA LEU A 103 -6.30 -4.40 -9.73
C LEU A 103 -7.33 -3.35 -9.25
N LEU A 104 -7.64 -3.34 -7.96
CA LEU A 104 -8.53 -2.35 -7.35
C LEU A 104 -7.91 -0.93 -7.31
N TRP A 105 -6.57 -0.83 -7.33
CA TRP A 105 -5.87 0.44 -7.39
C TRP A 105 -5.77 1.02 -8.81
N LEU A 106 -5.79 0.19 -9.86
CA LEU A 106 -5.68 0.68 -11.25
C LEU A 106 -6.72 1.74 -11.64
N PRO A 107 -8.03 1.61 -11.30
CA PRO A 107 -9.01 2.67 -11.54
C PRO A 107 -8.66 3.98 -10.83
N ILE A 108 -8.09 3.91 -9.62
CA ILE A 108 -7.63 5.08 -8.85
C ILE A 108 -6.46 5.75 -9.58
N THR A 109 -5.50 4.96 -10.09
CA THR A 109 -4.39 5.47 -10.90
C THR A 109 -4.88 6.17 -12.16
N VAL A 110 -5.76 5.55 -12.95
CA VAL A 110 -6.31 6.14 -14.18
C VAL A 110 -6.99 7.47 -13.86
N ASN A 111 -7.80 7.48 -12.80
CA ASN A 111 -8.51 8.66 -12.37
C ASN A 111 -7.55 9.79 -11.93
N ARG A 112 -6.50 9.46 -11.18
CA ARG A 112 -5.46 10.43 -10.80
C ARG A 112 -4.71 10.97 -12.02
N LEU A 113 -4.36 10.13 -12.99
CA LEU A 113 -3.69 10.58 -14.22
C LEU A 113 -4.59 11.53 -15.03
N TYR A 114 -5.87 11.20 -15.14
CA TYR A 114 -6.87 12.06 -15.77
C TYR A 114 -6.97 13.42 -15.05
N LEU A 115 -7.09 13.41 -13.72
CA LEU A 115 -7.10 14.61 -12.90
C LEU A 115 -5.85 15.46 -13.10
N GLY A 116 -4.67 14.86 -13.04
CA GLY A 116 -3.41 15.57 -13.23
C GLY A 116 -3.30 16.22 -14.59
N ALA A 117 -3.87 15.60 -15.64
CA ALA A 117 -3.89 16.16 -16.98
C ALA A 117 -4.87 17.33 -17.12
N GLN A 118 -5.99 17.32 -16.39
CA GLN A 118 -7.07 18.30 -16.55
C GLN A 118 -7.17 19.34 -15.43
N ALA A 119 -6.39 19.22 -14.35
CA ALA A 119 -6.56 20.02 -13.14
C ALA A 119 -6.57 21.54 -13.40
N ALA A 120 -5.69 22.04 -14.28
CA ALA A 120 -5.65 23.47 -14.63
C ALA A 120 -6.91 23.94 -15.38
N ALA A 121 -7.43 23.12 -16.31
CA ALA A 121 -8.65 23.42 -17.05
C ALA A 121 -9.89 23.31 -16.16
N LEU A 122 -9.93 22.29 -15.30
CA LEU A 122 -10.99 22.13 -14.31
C LEU A 122 -11.00 23.32 -13.34
N LEU A 123 -9.83 23.75 -12.84
CA LEU A 123 -9.71 24.90 -11.94
C LEU A 123 -10.21 26.21 -12.59
N ALA A 124 -9.92 26.43 -13.87
CA ALA A 124 -10.33 27.63 -14.59
C ALA A 124 -11.85 27.74 -14.80
N GLY A 125 -12.57 26.61 -14.82
CA GLY A 125 -14.02 26.54 -15.01
C GLY A 125 -14.79 26.03 -13.79
N HIS A 126 -14.15 25.87 -12.64
CA HIS A 126 -14.77 25.25 -11.46
C HIS A 126 -15.70 26.24 -10.74
N ASP A 127 -16.97 25.86 -10.56
CA ASP A 127 -17.82 26.47 -9.52
C ASP A 127 -17.32 26.00 -8.15
N PRO A 128 -16.88 26.90 -7.24
CA PRO A 128 -16.39 26.54 -5.91
C PRO A 128 -17.40 25.75 -5.06
N ASN A 129 -18.69 25.85 -5.39
CA ASN A 129 -19.77 25.17 -4.68
C ASN A 129 -20.13 23.81 -5.28
N ALA A 130 -19.59 23.45 -6.45
CA ALA A 130 -19.84 22.17 -7.07
C ALA A 130 -18.91 21.08 -6.49
N PRO A 131 -19.43 19.88 -6.18
CA PRO A 131 -18.58 18.76 -5.80
C PRO A 131 -17.65 18.41 -6.97
N LEU A 132 -16.38 18.13 -6.66
CA LEU A 132 -15.43 17.68 -7.67
C LEU A 132 -15.91 16.36 -8.27
N PRO A 133 -16.11 16.26 -9.60
CA PRO A 133 -16.63 15.05 -10.22
C PRO A 133 -15.70 13.84 -10.11
N VAL A 134 -14.49 14.02 -9.56
CA VAL A 134 -13.37 13.13 -9.83
C VAL A 134 -12.63 12.67 -8.57
N LEU A 135 -12.94 13.22 -7.39
CA LEU A 135 -12.17 12.95 -6.17
C LEU A 135 -12.73 11.83 -5.28
N VAL A 136 -13.80 11.15 -5.71
CA VAL A 136 -14.43 10.09 -4.92
C VAL A 136 -14.52 8.81 -5.74
N ASN A 137 -13.43 8.05 -5.80
CA ASN A 137 -13.50 6.61 -6.07
C ASN A 137 -13.64 5.85 -4.74
N ALA A 138 -14.54 6.31 -3.86
CA ALA A 138 -14.81 5.63 -2.58
C ALA A 138 -15.11 4.13 -2.79
N ASP A 139 -15.78 3.82 -3.90
CA ASP A 139 -16.19 2.49 -4.31
C ASP A 139 -15.02 1.53 -4.57
N THR A 140 -13.85 2.02 -5.00
CA THR A 140 -12.66 1.18 -5.17
C THR A 140 -11.64 1.38 -4.06
N PHE A 141 -11.65 2.52 -3.38
CA PHE A 141 -10.70 2.86 -2.32
C PHE A 141 -10.83 1.97 -1.08
N TRP A 142 -12.05 1.74 -0.60
CA TRP A 142 -12.28 0.90 0.57
C TRP A 142 -12.01 -0.58 0.31
N PRO A 143 -12.50 -1.16 -0.81
CA PRO A 143 -12.16 -2.53 -1.17
C PRO A 143 -10.66 -2.76 -1.32
N TYR A 144 -9.91 -1.86 -2.00
CA TYR A 144 -8.47 -2.04 -2.12
C TYR A 144 -7.81 -2.04 -0.73
N THR A 145 -8.20 -1.11 0.15
CA THR A 145 -7.62 -0.97 1.50
C THR A 145 -7.80 -2.26 2.29
N ALA A 146 -9.02 -2.80 2.32
CA ALA A 146 -9.33 -4.03 3.02
C ALA A 146 -8.51 -5.21 2.47
N VAL A 147 -8.43 -5.34 1.14
CA VAL A 147 -7.70 -6.42 0.48
C VAL A 147 -6.19 -6.31 0.71
N ALA A 148 -5.62 -5.09 0.67
CA ALA A 148 -4.21 -4.85 0.93
C ALA A 148 -3.84 -5.22 2.38
N LEU A 149 -4.63 -4.76 3.36
CA LEU A 149 -4.41 -5.08 4.78
C LEU A 149 -4.59 -6.57 5.06
N ALA A 150 -5.59 -7.22 4.45
CA ALA A 150 -5.78 -8.66 4.54
C ALA A 150 -4.56 -9.42 3.97
N GLY A 151 -4.04 -8.99 2.81
CA GLY A 151 -2.83 -9.58 2.22
C GLY A 151 -1.61 -9.49 3.14
N ILE A 152 -1.38 -8.32 3.74
CA ILE A 152 -0.28 -8.11 4.69
C ILE A 152 -0.48 -8.97 5.95
N ALA A 153 -1.71 -9.06 6.46
CA ALA A 153 -2.03 -9.87 7.64
C ALA A 153 -1.77 -11.36 7.39
N LEU A 154 -2.19 -11.87 6.23
CA LEU A 154 -1.96 -13.25 5.82
C LEU A 154 -0.48 -13.55 5.67
N MET A 155 0.32 -12.62 5.11
CA MET A 155 1.77 -12.78 5.03
C MET A 155 2.42 -12.77 6.41
N GLY A 156 2.00 -11.87 7.31
CA GLY A 156 2.45 -11.85 8.71
C GLY A 156 2.19 -13.18 9.42
N ALA A 157 0.97 -13.70 9.31
CA ALA A 157 0.58 -15.00 9.88
C ALA A 157 1.37 -16.16 9.25
N ALA A 158 1.57 -16.15 7.93
CA ALA A 158 2.37 -17.15 7.22
C ALA A 158 3.81 -17.22 7.77
N LEU A 159 4.46 -16.05 7.93
CA LEU A 159 5.82 -15.94 8.44
C LEU A 159 5.93 -16.32 9.92
N ALA A 160 4.89 -16.05 10.71
CA ALA A 160 4.84 -16.47 12.11
C ALA A 160 4.72 -17.99 12.24
N LEU A 161 3.79 -18.60 11.48
CA LEU A 161 3.55 -20.04 11.49
C LEU A 161 4.71 -20.84 10.87
N ALA A 162 5.42 -20.27 9.90
CA ALA A 162 6.65 -20.85 9.35
C ALA A 162 7.84 -20.77 10.32
N GLY A 163 7.71 -20.08 11.45
CA GLY A 163 8.80 -19.85 12.41
C GLY A 163 9.85 -18.84 11.94
N THR A 164 9.62 -18.17 10.81
CA THR A 164 10.53 -17.14 10.26
C THR A 164 10.50 -15.85 11.08
N LEU A 165 9.29 -15.42 11.47
CA LEU A 165 9.07 -14.26 12.34
C LEU A 165 7.97 -14.58 13.36
N PRO A 166 8.23 -15.47 14.34
CA PRO A 166 7.19 -16.04 15.18
C PRO A 166 6.41 -15.00 15.98
N VAL A 167 7.08 -13.98 16.53
CA VAL A 167 6.41 -12.92 17.30
C VAL A 167 5.95 -11.78 16.39
N LEU A 168 6.87 -11.28 15.55
CA LEU A 168 6.59 -10.10 14.73
C LEU A 168 5.53 -10.35 13.66
N GLY A 169 5.47 -11.55 13.08
CA GLY A 169 4.45 -11.87 12.09
C GLY A 169 3.04 -11.77 12.65
N TRP A 170 2.82 -12.18 13.91
CA TRP A 170 1.54 -11.98 14.61
C TRP A 170 1.27 -10.52 14.95
N VAL A 171 2.29 -9.76 15.35
CA VAL A 171 2.16 -8.31 15.57
C VAL A 171 1.69 -7.63 14.28
N VAL A 172 2.32 -7.95 13.15
CA VAL A 172 1.95 -7.43 11.83
C VAL A 172 0.51 -7.80 11.47
N ALA A 173 0.12 -9.07 11.66
CA ALA A 173 -1.25 -9.51 11.42
C ALA A 173 -2.27 -8.76 12.28
N GLY A 174 -1.99 -8.61 13.58
CA GLY A 174 -2.84 -7.87 14.52
C GLY A 174 -2.96 -6.39 14.17
N LEU A 175 -1.86 -5.73 13.79
CA LEU A 175 -1.86 -4.33 13.35
C LEU A 175 -2.68 -4.12 12.08
N CYS A 176 -2.66 -5.06 11.14
CA CYS A 176 -3.49 -4.99 9.95
C CYS A 176 -4.99 -5.11 10.27
N VAL A 177 -5.37 -6.00 11.19
CA VAL A 177 -6.77 -6.13 11.64
C VAL A 177 -7.22 -4.88 12.39
N ALA A 178 -6.43 -4.42 13.37
CA ALA A 178 -6.71 -3.19 14.10
C ALA A 178 -6.77 -1.98 13.16
N GLY A 179 -5.89 -1.93 12.16
CA GLY A 179 -5.87 -0.90 11.14
C GLY A 179 -7.09 -0.92 10.23
N ALA A 180 -7.56 -2.09 9.81
CA ALA A 180 -8.81 -2.21 9.03
C ALA A 180 -10.02 -1.73 9.84
N LEU A 181 -10.07 -2.04 11.13
CA LEU A 181 -11.12 -1.55 12.04
C LEU A 181 -11.03 -0.04 12.23
N ALA A 182 -9.85 0.50 12.56
CA ALA A 182 -9.66 1.95 12.74
C ALA A 182 -9.93 2.74 11.45
N ALA A 183 -9.54 2.19 10.30
CA ALA A 183 -9.83 2.76 8.99
C ALA A 183 -11.34 2.92 8.78
N ALA A 184 -12.14 1.90 9.11
CA ALA A 184 -13.60 1.97 8.98
C ALA A 184 -14.28 3.05 9.85
N PHE A 185 -13.64 3.54 10.91
CA PHE A 185 -14.25 4.48 11.87
C PHE A 185 -13.66 5.90 11.89
N VAL A 186 -12.39 6.10 11.51
CA VAL A 186 -11.67 7.35 11.84
C VAL A 186 -10.92 7.97 10.66
N LEU A 187 -10.50 7.16 9.68
CA LEU A 187 -9.49 7.58 8.69
C LEU A 187 -10.06 7.45 7.28
N HIS A 188 -10.76 8.48 6.81
CA HIS A 188 -11.40 8.47 5.49
C HIS A 188 -10.42 8.33 4.31
N ASP A 189 -9.22 8.93 4.39
CA ASP A 189 -8.21 8.97 3.31
C ASP A 189 -6.81 8.45 3.70
N TRP A 190 -6.59 8.19 4.99
CA TRP A 190 -5.31 7.73 5.58
C TRP A 190 -4.98 6.23 5.53
N PRO A 191 -5.90 5.27 5.29
CA PRO A 191 -5.61 3.84 5.33
C PRO A 191 -4.50 3.33 4.39
N PRO A 192 -4.25 3.92 3.20
CA PRO A 192 -3.09 3.59 2.40
C PRO A 192 -1.78 3.74 3.16
N PHE A 193 -1.64 4.82 3.93
CA PHE A 193 -0.39 5.15 4.61
C PHE A 193 -0.07 4.16 5.74
N MET A 194 -1.09 3.63 6.41
CA MET A 194 -0.88 2.59 7.42
C MET A 194 -0.35 1.29 6.82
N SER A 195 -0.81 0.91 5.62
CA SER A 195 -0.33 -0.31 4.98
C SER A 195 1.18 -0.28 4.70
N TYR A 196 1.74 0.89 4.34
CA TYR A 196 3.19 1.07 4.13
C TYR A 196 3.97 1.06 5.45
N LEU A 197 3.43 1.67 6.51
CA LEU A 197 4.08 1.65 7.84
C LEU A 197 4.10 0.23 8.42
N ILE A 198 3.04 -0.54 8.25
CA ILE A 198 2.99 -1.94 8.70
C ILE A 198 3.94 -2.80 7.84
N LEU A 199 3.98 -2.59 6.52
CA LEU A 199 4.98 -3.23 5.66
C LEU A 199 6.41 -2.83 6.05
N LEU A 200 6.66 -1.60 6.51
CA LEU A 200 7.97 -1.17 7.01
C LEU A 200 8.35 -1.91 8.29
N ILE A 201 7.42 -2.10 9.22
CA ILE A 201 7.63 -2.90 10.43
C ILE A 201 7.97 -4.35 10.05
N LEU A 202 7.22 -4.93 9.11
CA LEU A 202 7.47 -6.26 8.61
C LEU A 202 8.87 -6.36 7.95
N ALA A 203 9.19 -5.45 7.02
CA ALA A 203 10.49 -5.42 6.35
C ALA A 203 11.65 -5.19 7.32
N GLY A 204 11.49 -4.28 8.28
CA GLY A 204 12.51 -3.96 9.29
C GLY A 204 12.81 -5.12 10.23
N GLY A 205 11.79 -5.89 10.63
CA GLY A 205 12.03 -7.07 11.44
C GLY A 205 12.53 -8.28 10.66
N LEU A 206 12.15 -8.40 9.37
CA LEU A 206 12.80 -9.35 8.46
C LEU A 206 14.31 -9.07 8.37
N MET A 207 14.72 -7.80 8.24
CA MET A 207 16.15 -7.42 8.19
C MET A 207 16.94 -7.70 9.49
N ARG A 208 16.28 -7.81 10.64
CA ARG A 208 16.91 -8.11 11.94
C ARG A 208 16.91 -9.59 12.32
N GLY A 209 16.07 -10.40 11.67
CA GLY A 209 15.83 -11.80 12.01
C GLY A 209 16.63 -12.82 11.21
N GLY A 210 17.51 -12.39 10.28
CA GLY A 210 18.44 -13.29 9.57
C GLY A 210 19.90 -12.94 9.77
#